data_AF-A0A2A4W1V0-F1
#
_entry.id   AF-A0A2A4W1V0-F1
#
_cell.length_a   1.000
_cell.length_b   1.000
_cell.length_c   1.000
_cell.angle_alpha   90.00
_cell.angle_beta   90.00
_cell.angle_gamma   90.00
#
_symmetry.space_group_name_H-M   'P 1'
#
loop_
_entity.id
_entity.type
_entity.pdbx_description
1 polymer ?
#
loop_
_entity_poly.entity_id
_entity_poly.type
_entity_poly.pdbx_seq_one_letter_code
_entity_poly.pdbx_strand_id
1 'polypeptide(L)'
;MQGACDNLPLALIAGVEIFEPRMFRYGHNFAGVRRNKARVCLKLKQYIEKMARIVKKFGGTSVGDMDRIRNVAKTVAKAVANGDEIVVVLSAMSGTTNSLVEFCREASPMHDAREYDTVVAAGEQITVGLMSICLQDLGVPARSFLGWQVPIRTNDVHGAARIETIETEALEDCLKGGRVAVVAGFQGLGQNNRITTLGRGGSDTSAVAIAAAIKADRCDIYTDVDGVYTTDPRIVPKARKLDKITYEEMLEMASLGAKVLQTRSVALAMKYGVRTQVRSSFEDTPGTLVVNEDEIVEQEVVSGIAYSRGEAKITIVGLEDRPGQVSHVFAPLAEENINVDMIVQSASEDGTATDVTFTVPEDHPAEYLGFPNQSPQQLARQVVQFHCAGRQTAIHANGDAAIDMAIAAHELAAADDLSADRRTVLIHSQFVRDDQLKKYAEYNLIPALYTEHTFFFSATHIANRGLEQASRISPMRDAIDLGLKPTNHTDFNVAPIDQMLVLWSAVNRVGRDGKVVGPE
;
A
#
# COMPACT_ATOMS: atom_id res chain seq x y z
N MET A 1 -49.22 29.93 49.27
CA MET A 1 -49.60 30.66 48.04
C MET A 1 -48.77 30.05 46.93
N GLN A 2 -49.37 29.24 46.05
CA GLN A 2 -49.91 29.66 44.74
C GLN A 2 -48.81 30.19 43.81
N GLY A 3 -48.52 29.60 42.64
CA GLY A 3 -49.04 28.36 42.02
C GLY A 3 -48.87 28.36 40.49
N ALA A 4 -49.10 27.20 39.85
CA ALA A 4 -49.33 26.99 38.39
C ALA A 4 -48.12 27.26 37.45
N CYS A 5 -47.57 26.24 36.76
CA CYS A 5 -48.01 25.66 35.46
C CYS A 5 -47.48 26.47 34.24
N ASP A 6 -46.94 25.90 33.17
CA ASP A 6 -46.81 24.50 32.70
C ASP A 6 -45.43 24.31 31.98
N ASN A 7 -45.02 23.21 31.33
CA ASN A 7 -45.74 22.07 30.70
C ASN A 7 -44.88 20.76 30.68
N LEU A 8 -45.15 19.89 29.71
CA LEU A 8 -44.69 18.50 29.49
C LEU A 8 -44.19 18.33 28.02
N PRO A 9 -43.69 17.16 27.52
CA PRO A 9 -43.83 15.79 28.05
C PRO A 9 -42.61 14.82 28.04
N LEU A 10 -42.62 13.91 29.04
CA LEU A 10 -42.49 12.43 29.00
C LEU A 10 -41.60 11.72 27.92
N ALA A 11 -40.88 10.62 28.21
CA ALA A 11 -40.80 9.79 29.42
C ALA A 11 -39.48 8.99 29.47
N LEU A 12 -39.03 8.58 30.68
CA LEU A 12 -38.03 7.52 30.84
C LEU A 12 -38.28 6.68 32.11
N ILE A 13 -37.87 5.42 32.01
CA ILE A 13 -38.17 4.27 32.86
C ILE A 13 -37.51 4.36 34.25
N ALA A 14 -38.24 4.01 35.31
CA ALA A 14 -37.67 3.39 36.52
C ALA A 14 -38.74 2.65 37.34
N GLY A 15 -38.71 1.32 37.32
CA GLY A 15 -39.54 0.46 38.18
C GLY A 15 -38.66 -0.34 39.13
N VAL A 16 -38.50 0.15 40.37
CA VAL A 16 -37.87 -0.58 41.48
C VAL A 16 -38.72 -0.37 42.73
N GLU A 17 -39.56 -1.35 43.05
CA GLU A 17 -40.29 -1.35 44.32
C GLU A 17 -39.39 -1.84 45.46
N ILE A 18 -39.30 -1.05 46.52
CA ILE A 18 -38.68 -1.43 47.80
C ILE A 18 -39.81 -1.64 48.80
N PHE A 19 -39.98 -2.88 49.27
CA PHE A 19 -40.90 -3.18 50.38
C PHE A 19 -40.14 -3.33 51.71
N GLU A 20 -40.52 -2.54 52.70
CA GLU A 20 -40.06 -2.71 54.09
C GLU A 20 -40.63 -3.98 54.74
N PRO A 21 -39.91 -4.60 55.69
CA PRO A 21 -40.34 -5.85 56.31
C PRO A 21 -41.33 -5.63 57.48
N ARG A 22 -42.58 -6.07 57.31
CA ARG A 22 -43.45 -6.34 58.48
C ARG A 22 -42.95 -7.58 59.23
N MET A 23 -42.82 -7.47 60.55
CA MET A 23 -42.50 -8.59 61.42
C MET A 23 -43.54 -9.72 61.31
N PHE A 24 -43.10 -10.92 60.96
CA PHE A 24 -43.74 -12.17 61.36
C PHE A 24 -42.68 -13.14 61.89
N ARG A 25 -42.87 -13.61 63.12
CA ARG A 25 -42.10 -14.71 63.70
C ARG A 25 -42.63 -16.02 63.14
N TYR A 26 -41.78 -16.83 62.49
CA TYR A 26 -41.79 -18.30 62.63
C TYR A 26 -40.39 -18.81 62.27
N GLY A 27 -39.82 -19.70 63.08
CA GLY A 27 -38.43 -20.13 62.94
C GLY A 27 -38.27 -21.34 62.02
N HIS A 28 -37.33 -21.27 61.06
CA HIS A 28 -36.73 -22.44 60.41
C HIS A 28 -35.28 -22.16 59.95
N ASN A 29 -34.50 -23.23 59.85
CA ASN A 29 -33.03 -23.30 59.68
C ASN A 29 -32.38 -22.29 58.69
N PHE A 30 -31.50 -21.44 59.23
CA PHE A 30 -30.61 -20.53 58.48
C PHE A 30 -29.36 -21.21 57.86
N ALA A 31 -29.52 -22.41 57.27
CA ALA A 31 -28.43 -23.14 56.61
C ALA A 31 -28.46 -23.08 55.07
N GLY A 32 -29.65 -22.94 54.46
CA GLY A 32 -29.80 -22.98 53.00
C GLY A 32 -29.47 -21.67 52.25
N VAL A 33 -29.76 -20.52 52.87
CA VAL A 33 -29.79 -19.22 52.17
C VAL A 33 -28.38 -18.67 51.86
N ARG A 34 -27.37 -18.98 52.68
CA ARG A 34 -25.98 -18.51 52.44
C ARG A 34 -25.32 -19.17 51.22
N ARG A 35 -25.64 -20.44 50.92
CA ARG A 35 -25.11 -21.13 49.72
C ARG A 35 -25.66 -20.55 48.41
N ASN A 36 -26.91 -20.10 48.38
CA ASN A 36 -27.47 -19.46 47.18
C ASN A 36 -26.92 -18.06 46.95
N LYS A 37 -26.75 -17.20 47.97
CA LYS A 37 -26.11 -15.89 47.77
C LYS A 37 -24.67 -16.03 47.24
N ALA A 38 -23.87 -16.94 47.79
CA ALA A 38 -22.52 -17.17 47.28
C ALA A 38 -22.51 -17.66 45.82
N ARG A 39 -23.38 -18.61 45.46
CA ARG A 39 -23.44 -19.20 44.10
C ARG A 39 -24.05 -18.26 43.05
N VAL A 40 -25.01 -17.42 43.43
CA VAL A 40 -25.55 -16.35 42.58
C VAL A 40 -24.53 -15.22 42.42
N CYS A 41 -23.81 -14.84 43.48
CA CYS A 41 -22.75 -13.84 43.40
C CYS A 41 -21.52 -14.35 42.61
N LEU A 42 -21.21 -15.65 42.64
CA LEU A 42 -20.18 -16.25 41.78
C LEU A 42 -20.59 -16.23 40.30
N LYS A 43 -21.86 -16.56 39.99
CA LYS A 43 -22.40 -16.45 38.63
C LYS A 43 -22.42 -14.99 38.15
N LEU A 44 -22.81 -14.04 38.99
CA LEU A 44 -22.76 -12.61 38.67
C LEU A 44 -21.32 -12.13 38.48
N LYS A 45 -20.34 -12.57 39.29
CA LYS A 45 -18.92 -12.28 39.03
C LYS A 45 -18.45 -12.84 37.69
N GLN A 46 -18.78 -14.10 37.36
CA GLN A 46 -18.47 -14.68 36.05
C GLN A 46 -19.15 -13.95 34.86
N TYR A 47 -20.29 -13.29 35.09
CA TYR A 47 -20.94 -12.43 34.08
C TYR A 47 -20.37 -11.00 34.02
N ILE A 48 -19.77 -10.51 35.11
CA ILE A 48 -19.11 -9.19 35.18
C ILE A 48 -17.66 -9.26 34.64
N GLU A 49 -17.01 -10.42 34.68
CA GLU A 49 -15.63 -10.64 34.21
C GLU A 49 -15.52 -11.02 32.71
N LYS A 50 -16.54 -10.77 31.87
CA LYS A 50 -16.53 -11.30 30.49
C LYS A 50 -17.22 -10.50 29.38
N MET A 51 -17.11 -9.17 29.40
CA MET A 51 -17.28 -8.35 28.20
C MET A 51 -15.91 -7.94 27.68
N ALA A 52 -15.37 -8.66 26.70
CA ALA A 52 -14.15 -8.25 26.01
C ALA A 52 -14.51 -7.32 24.84
N ARG A 53 -13.80 -6.19 24.72
CA ARG A 53 -13.91 -5.29 23.57
C ARG A 53 -12.91 -5.72 22.51
N ILE A 54 -13.39 -6.20 21.38
CA ILE A 54 -12.56 -6.83 20.33
C ILE A 54 -12.79 -6.13 19.00
N VAL A 55 -11.70 -5.65 18.38
CA VAL A 55 -11.72 -5.26 16.97
C VAL A 55 -11.43 -6.50 16.12
N LYS A 56 -12.26 -6.79 15.12
CA LYS A 56 -12.11 -7.95 14.21
C LYS A 56 -11.97 -7.46 12.77
N LYS A 57 -10.76 -7.53 12.23
CA LYS A 57 -10.48 -7.21 10.83
C LYS A 57 -10.66 -8.44 9.95
N PHE A 58 -11.31 -8.29 8.79
CA PHE A 58 -11.40 -9.32 7.76
C PHE A 58 -10.79 -8.81 6.45
N GLY A 59 -9.86 -9.57 5.87
CA GLY A 59 -9.23 -9.25 4.58
C GLY A 59 -10.13 -9.54 3.38
N GLY A 60 -9.75 -9.05 2.19
CA GLY A 60 -10.58 -9.20 0.98
C GLY A 60 -10.88 -10.65 0.59
N THR A 61 -9.98 -11.58 0.86
CA THR A 61 -10.22 -13.04 0.70
C THR A 61 -11.28 -13.57 1.67
N SER A 62 -11.36 -13.02 2.88
CA SER A 62 -12.35 -13.35 3.91
C SER A 62 -13.77 -12.88 3.56
N VAL A 63 -13.91 -11.92 2.64
CA VAL A 63 -15.19 -11.30 2.24
C VAL A 63 -15.37 -11.26 0.72
N GLY A 64 -14.68 -12.14 -0.02
CA GLY A 64 -14.63 -12.11 -1.49
C GLY A 64 -15.95 -12.40 -2.21
N ASP A 65 -16.95 -12.93 -1.52
CA ASP A 65 -18.28 -13.22 -2.03
C ASP A 65 -19.34 -13.15 -0.91
N MET A 66 -20.62 -13.20 -1.27
CA MET A 66 -21.72 -13.09 -0.30
C MET A 66 -21.80 -14.25 0.69
N ASP A 67 -21.34 -15.45 0.34
CA ASP A 67 -21.35 -16.59 1.26
C ASP A 67 -20.23 -16.51 2.29
N ARG A 68 -19.06 -15.98 1.89
CA ARG A 68 -17.99 -15.59 2.81
C ARG A 68 -18.43 -14.47 3.74
N ILE A 69 -19.09 -13.41 3.24
CA ILE A 69 -19.66 -12.35 4.09
C ILE A 69 -20.67 -12.92 5.09
N ARG A 70 -21.58 -13.81 4.67
CA ARG A 70 -22.50 -14.51 5.58
C ARG A 70 -21.77 -15.38 6.62
N ASN A 71 -20.66 -16.02 6.25
CA ASN A 71 -19.85 -16.81 7.20
C ASN A 71 -19.17 -15.90 8.24
N VAL A 72 -18.59 -14.78 7.80
CA VAL A 72 -18.01 -13.75 8.68
C VAL A 72 -19.08 -13.15 9.61
N ALA A 73 -20.29 -12.88 9.10
CA ALA A 73 -21.43 -12.43 9.91
C ALA A 73 -21.82 -13.45 11.00
N LYS A 74 -21.82 -14.75 10.70
CA LYS A 74 -22.04 -15.82 11.71
C LYS A 74 -20.93 -15.84 12.77
N THR A 75 -19.67 -15.67 12.39
CA THR A 75 -18.53 -15.60 13.32
C THR A 75 -18.63 -14.39 14.26
N VAL A 76 -19.03 -13.23 13.74
CA VAL A 76 -19.29 -12.03 14.55
C VAL A 76 -20.50 -12.22 15.47
N ALA A 77 -21.60 -12.79 14.96
CA ALA A 77 -22.79 -13.07 15.75
C ALA A 77 -22.51 -14.03 16.93
N LYS A 78 -21.66 -15.05 16.73
CA LYS A 78 -21.17 -15.93 17.83
C LYS A 78 -20.45 -15.14 18.93
N ALA A 79 -19.60 -14.17 18.57
CA ALA A 79 -18.86 -13.35 19.53
C ALA A 79 -19.79 -12.42 20.32
N VAL A 80 -20.73 -11.74 19.64
CA VAL A 80 -21.78 -10.93 20.30
C VAL A 80 -22.62 -11.79 21.25
N ALA A 81 -22.97 -13.02 20.85
CA ALA A 81 -23.70 -13.96 21.71
C ALA A 81 -22.92 -14.43 22.95
N ASN A 82 -21.59 -14.30 22.96
CA ASN A 82 -20.76 -14.55 24.15
C ASN A 82 -20.71 -13.37 25.12
N GLY A 83 -21.19 -12.18 24.71
CA GLY A 83 -21.14 -10.93 25.48
C GLY A 83 -20.03 -9.96 25.04
N ASP A 84 -19.28 -10.25 23.96
CA ASP A 84 -18.18 -9.41 23.51
C ASP A 84 -18.68 -8.12 22.81
N GLU A 85 -18.04 -6.97 23.07
CA GLU A 85 -18.25 -5.73 22.32
C GLU A 85 -17.42 -5.77 21.03
N ILE A 86 -18.08 -5.82 19.87
CA ILE A 86 -17.40 -6.04 18.59
C ILE A 86 -17.41 -4.79 17.71
N VAL A 87 -16.22 -4.38 17.27
CA VAL A 87 -16.02 -3.54 16.09
C VAL A 87 -15.46 -4.41 14.96
N VAL A 88 -16.08 -4.40 13.80
CA VAL A 88 -15.63 -5.10 12.61
C VAL A 88 -14.91 -4.11 11.69
N VAL A 89 -13.75 -4.47 11.15
CA VAL A 89 -13.04 -3.67 10.13
C VAL A 89 -12.92 -4.48 8.86
N LEU A 90 -13.36 -3.94 7.72
CA LEU A 90 -13.37 -4.67 6.44
C LEU A 90 -12.45 -4.03 5.40
N SER A 91 -11.80 -4.88 4.62
CA SER A 91 -11.28 -4.53 3.29
C SER A 91 -12.38 -4.60 2.22
N ALA A 92 -12.11 -4.07 1.03
CA ALA A 92 -12.90 -4.35 -0.16
C ALA A 92 -12.97 -5.87 -0.45
N MET A 93 -13.98 -6.30 -1.21
CA MET A 93 -14.09 -7.68 -1.68
C MET A 93 -12.87 -8.06 -2.56
N SER A 94 -12.49 -9.34 -2.54
CA SER A 94 -11.35 -9.85 -3.32
C SER A 94 -11.41 -9.43 -4.79
N GLY A 95 -10.33 -8.80 -5.29
CA GLY A 95 -10.23 -8.28 -6.66
C GLY A 95 -10.76 -6.87 -6.86
N THR A 96 -11.73 -6.40 -6.06
CA THR A 96 -12.38 -5.10 -6.25
C THR A 96 -11.40 -3.92 -6.20
N THR A 97 -10.48 -3.89 -5.24
CA THR A 97 -9.44 -2.84 -5.16
C THR A 97 -8.59 -2.78 -6.43
N ASN A 98 -8.22 -3.94 -7.00
CA ASN A 98 -7.38 -3.98 -8.20
C ASN A 98 -8.14 -3.40 -9.41
N SER A 99 -9.40 -3.79 -9.61
CA SER A 99 -10.23 -3.24 -10.69
C SER A 99 -10.48 -1.73 -10.53
N LEU A 100 -10.62 -1.22 -9.31
CA LEU A 100 -10.73 0.22 -9.05
C LEU A 100 -9.42 0.95 -9.40
N VAL A 101 -8.26 0.36 -9.10
CA VAL A 101 -6.94 0.89 -9.48
C VAL A 101 -6.72 0.84 -10.99
N GLU A 102 -7.18 -0.22 -11.66
CA GLU A 102 -7.17 -0.37 -13.12
C GLU A 102 -8.01 0.73 -13.77
N PHE A 103 -9.23 0.99 -13.31
CA PHE A 103 -10.06 2.09 -13.82
C PHE A 103 -9.40 3.48 -13.65
N CYS A 104 -8.70 3.73 -12.54
CA CYS A 104 -7.94 4.98 -12.38
C CYS A 104 -6.83 5.12 -13.43
N ARG A 105 -6.11 4.02 -13.75
CA ARG A 105 -5.05 3.98 -14.76
C ARG A 105 -5.57 4.12 -16.18
N GLU A 106 -6.68 3.46 -16.50
CA GLU A 106 -7.37 3.56 -17.79
C GLU A 106 -7.94 4.98 -18.03
N ALA A 107 -8.49 5.62 -16.98
CA ALA A 107 -9.01 6.98 -17.07
C ALA A 107 -7.90 8.02 -17.31
N SER A 108 -6.73 7.87 -16.66
CA SER A 108 -5.50 8.59 -16.99
C SER A 108 -4.29 7.93 -16.32
N PRO A 109 -3.19 7.63 -17.04
CA PRO A 109 -1.93 7.23 -16.42
C PRO A 109 -1.34 8.28 -15.46
N MET A 110 -1.71 9.55 -15.62
CA MET A 110 -1.28 10.68 -14.79
C MET A 110 -2.50 11.37 -14.16
N HIS A 111 -3.19 10.65 -13.27
CA HIS A 111 -4.35 11.16 -12.52
C HIS A 111 -3.96 11.85 -11.20
N ASP A 112 -4.89 12.64 -10.66
CA ASP A 112 -4.75 13.25 -9.33
C ASP A 112 -4.96 12.20 -8.23
N ALA A 113 -4.00 12.08 -7.31
CA ALA A 113 -4.04 11.12 -6.20
C ALA A 113 -5.27 11.30 -5.28
N ARG A 114 -5.87 12.49 -5.23
CA ARG A 114 -7.10 12.78 -4.47
C ARG A 114 -8.33 12.09 -5.05
N GLU A 115 -8.40 12.00 -6.37
CA GLU A 115 -9.50 11.35 -7.07
C GLU A 115 -9.26 9.83 -7.10
N TYR A 116 -8.00 9.38 -7.18
CA TYR A 116 -7.63 7.97 -6.94
C TYR A 116 -8.12 7.48 -5.57
N ASP A 117 -7.83 8.21 -4.49
CA ASP A 117 -8.26 7.83 -3.14
C ASP A 117 -9.78 7.77 -3.01
N THR A 118 -10.49 8.67 -3.70
CA THR A 118 -11.95 8.71 -3.76
C THR A 118 -12.53 7.47 -4.48
N VAL A 119 -11.89 7.03 -5.58
CA VAL A 119 -12.31 5.83 -6.32
C VAL A 119 -12.01 4.55 -5.56
N VAL A 120 -10.80 4.38 -5.04
CA VAL A 120 -10.37 3.11 -4.43
C VAL A 120 -11.07 2.86 -3.09
N ALA A 121 -11.31 3.90 -2.27
CA ALA A 121 -12.05 3.77 -1.01
C ALA A 121 -13.52 3.33 -1.15
N ALA A 122 -14.09 3.40 -2.36
CA ALA A 122 -15.44 2.91 -2.63
C ALA A 122 -15.58 1.39 -2.43
N GLY A 123 -14.48 0.64 -2.56
CA GLY A 123 -14.46 -0.82 -2.37
C GLY A 123 -14.87 -1.24 -0.97
N GLU A 124 -14.24 -0.68 0.07
CA GLU A 124 -14.59 -0.95 1.47
C GLU A 124 -16.01 -0.47 1.82
N GLN A 125 -16.45 0.66 1.26
CA GLN A 125 -17.80 1.21 1.49
C GLN A 125 -18.90 0.22 1.08
N ILE A 126 -18.71 -0.52 -0.02
CA ILE A 126 -19.65 -1.58 -0.45
C ILE A 126 -19.65 -2.72 0.58
N THR A 127 -18.48 -3.23 0.96
CA THR A 127 -18.37 -4.38 1.87
C THR A 127 -19.03 -4.12 3.23
N VAL A 128 -18.85 -2.94 3.82
CA VAL A 128 -19.42 -2.64 5.16
C VAL A 128 -20.93 -2.49 5.16
N GLY A 129 -21.51 -2.01 4.05
CA GLY A 129 -22.96 -2.01 3.86
C GLY A 129 -23.50 -3.43 3.81
N LEU A 130 -22.91 -4.30 2.98
CA LEU A 130 -23.32 -5.70 2.83
C LEU A 130 -23.19 -6.49 4.14
N MET A 131 -22.06 -6.37 4.84
CA MET A 131 -21.84 -7.01 6.14
C MET A 131 -22.83 -6.52 7.20
N SER A 132 -23.15 -5.23 7.23
CA SER A 132 -24.15 -4.68 8.15
C SER A 132 -25.54 -5.25 7.90
N ILE A 133 -25.92 -5.46 6.64
CA ILE A 133 -27.18 -6.12 6.25
C ILE A 133 -27.17 -7.59 6.70
N CYS A 134 -26.09 -8.33 6.45
CA CYS A 134 -25.97 -9.74 6.86
C CYS A 134 -26.00 -9.93 8.38
N LEU A 135 -25.46 -8.99 9.18
CA LEU A 135 -25.60 -9.02 10.63
C LEU A 135 -27.06 -8.77 11.07
N GLN A 136 -27.74 -7.80 10.46
CA GLN A 136 -29.13 -7.49 10.76
C GLN A 136 -30.08 -8.65 10.42
N ASP A 137 -29.83 -9.37 9.32
CA ASP A 137 -30.54 -10.60 8.93
C ASP A 137 -30.40 -11.72 9.97
N LEU A 138 -29.22 -11.82 10.62
CA LEU A 138 -28.98 -12.72 11.75
C LEU A 138 -29.54 -12.21 13.09
N GLY A 139 -30.29 -11.09 13.09
CA GLY A 139 -30.85 -10.46 14.30
C GLY A 139 -29.82 -9.70 15.15
N VAL A 140 -28.60 -9.47 14.64
CA VAL A 140 -27.55 -8.69 15.34
C VAL A 140 -27.65 -7.22 14.94
N PRO A 141 -27.94 -6.29 15.88
CA PRO A 141 -27.95 -4.87 15.58
C PRO A 141 -26.57 -4.41 15.09
N ALA A 142 -26.50 -3.84 13.88
CA ALA A 142 -25.24 -3.42 13.28
C ALA A 142 -25.38 -2.14 12.45
N ARG A 143 -24.32 -1.34 12.38
CA ARG A 143 -24.24 -0.13 11.55
C ARG A 143 -22.87 0.00 10.88
N SER A 144 -22.88 0.37 9.61
CA SER A 144 -21.70 0.69 8.81
C SER A 144 -21.19 2.09 9.11
N PHE A 145 -19.87 2.24 9.19
CA PHE A 145 -19.19 3.53 9.35
C PHE A 145 -18.08 3.70 8.31
N LEU A 146 -18.02 4.87 7.71
CA LEU A 146 -16.92 5.31 6.86
C LEU A 146 -15.93 6.16 7.67
N GLY A 147 -14.70 6.32 7.18
CA GLY A 147 -13.59 7.01 7.86
C GLY A 147 -13.77 8.52 8.02
N TRP A 148 -14.85 9.08 7.47
CA TRP A 148 -15.33 10.44 7.75
C TRP A 148 -16.50 10.49 8.75
N GLN A 149 -17.20 9.36 8.96
CA GLN A 149 -18.27 9.23 9.97
C GLN A 149 -17.71 8.82 11.34
N VAL A 150 -16.56 8.15 11.33
CA VAL A 150 -15.63 7.97 12.45
C VAL A 150 -14.34 8.62 11.98
N PRO A 151 -14.14 9.94 12.19
CA PRO A 151 -13.02 10.66 11.59
C PRO A 151 -11.64 10.08 11.93
N ILE A 152 -11.06 9.35 10.97
CA ILE A 152 -9.67 8.88 11.02
C ILE A 152 -8.83 9.97 10.34
N ARG A 153 -8.34 10.94 11.12
CA ARG A 153 -7.56 12.07 10.59
C ARG A 153 -6.21 11.60 10.08
N THR A 154 -5.82 12.09 8.90
CA THR A 154 -4.51 11.78 8.30
C THR A 154 -3.84 13.02 7.74
N ASN A 155 -2.55 12.91 7.45
CA ASN A 155 -1.87 13.82 6.53
C ASN A 155 -2.40 13.68 5.09
N ASP A 156 -2.07 14.64 4.22
CA ASP A 156 -2.53 14.71 2.81
C ASP A 156 -1.66 13.91 1.82
N VAL A 157 -0.95 12.89 2.30
CA VAL A 157 -0.15 12.01 1.43
C VAL A 157 -1.09 10.96 0.82
N HIS A 158 -1.87 11.39 -0.16
CA HIS A 158 -2.85 10.55 -0.86
C HIS A 158 -2.20 9.28 -1.43
N GLY A 159 -2.93 8.16 -1.37
CA GLY A 159 -2.44 6.82 -1.69
C GLY A 159 -1.59 6.12 -0.61
N ALA A 160 -1.02 6.85 0.35
CA ALA A 160 -0.09 6.30 1.36
C ALA A 160 -0.16 7.01 2.74
N ALA A 161 -1.32 7.55 3.09
CA ALA A 161 -1.49 8.47 4.22
C ALA A 161 -1.17 7.83 5.58
N ARG A 162 -0.82 8.68 6.55
CA ARG A 162 -0.50 8.31 7.94
C ARG A 162 -1.60 8.82 8.87
N ILE A 163 -2.11 7.93 9.73
CA ILE A 163 -3.11 8.29 10.76
C ILE A 163 -2.45 9.18 11.81
N GLU A 164 -3.10 10.30 12.11
CA GLU A 164 -2.68 11.26 13.13
C GLU A 164 -3.54 11.10 14.40
N THR A 165 -4.87 11.10 14.24
CA THR A 165 -5.85 10.90 15.33
C THR A 165 -7.07 10.13 14.84
N ILE A 166 -7.85 9.57 15.78
CA ILE A 166 -9.16 8.95 15.51
C ILE A 166 -10.17 9.52 16.50
N GLU A 167 -11.23 10.12 16.00
CA GLU A 167 -12.40 10.55 16.77
C GLU A 167 -13.30 9.31 17.00
N THR A 168 -13.57 8.95 18.27
CA THR A 168 -14.16 7.65 18.65
C THR A 168 -15.60 7.71 19.15
N GLU A 169 -16.16 8.91 19.32
CA GLU A 169 -17.47 9.17 19.92
C GLU A 169 -18.59 8.34 19.25
N ALA A 170 -18.61 8.32 17.91
CA ALA A 170 -19.59 7.57 17.13
C ALA A 170 -19.47 6.04 17.28
N LEU A 171 -18.25 5.52 17.52
CA LEU A 171 -18.02 4.10 17.81
C LEU A 171 -18.50 3.76 19.23
N GLU A 172 -18.10 4.57 20.21
CA GLU A 172 -18.48 4.37 21.61
C GLU A 172 -19.99 4.40 21.80
N ASP A 173 -20.70 5.32 21.15
CA ASP A 173 -22.16 5.39 21.22
C ASP A 173 -22.84 4.25 20.46
N CYS A 174 -22.20 3.70 19.42
CA CYS A 174 -22.66 2.47 18.76
C CYS A 174 -22.56 1.26 19.69
N LEU A 175 -21.40 1.08 20.36
CA LEU A 175 -21.13 -0.02 21.28
C LEU A 175 -22.03 0.03 22.52
N LYS A 176 -22.13 1.21 23.19
CA LYS A 176 -23.07 1.45 24.31
C LYS A 176 -24.53 1.16 23.93
N GLY A 177 -24.88 1.36 22.65
CA GLY A 177 -26.19 1.03 22.09
C GLY A 177 -26.45 -0.47 21.87
N GLY A 178 -25.50 -1.35 22.23
CA GLY A 178 -25.58 -2.80 22.03
C GLY A 178 -25.45 -3.21 20.55
N ARG A 179 -24.73 -2.44 19.73
CA ARG A 179 -24.64 -2.63 18.27
C ARG A 179 -23.21 -2.87 17.82
N VAL A 180 -23.05 -3.75 16.84
CA VAL A 180 -21.78 -3.94 16.14
C VAL A 180 -21.50 -2.74 15.23
N ALA A 181 -20.36 -2.09 15.42
CA ALA A 181 -19.86 -1.10 14.49
C ALA A 181 -19.08 -1.79 13.36
N VAL A 182 -19.43 -1.52 12.09
CA VAL A 182 -18.80 -2.13 10.91
C VAL A 182 -18.07 -1.03 10.13
N VAL A 183 -16.79 -0.86 10.42
CA VAL A 183 -15.96 0.23 9.90
C VAL A 183 -15.26 -0.20 8.61
N ALA A 184 -15.28 0.66 7.60
CA ALA A 184 -14.54 0.42 6.37
C ALA A 184 -13.08 0.84 6.61
N GLY A 185 -12.15 -0.11 6.49
CA GLY A 185 -10.72 0.15 6.71
C GLY A 185 -10.09 0.90 5.54
N PHE A 186 -8.74 0.99 5.53
CA PHE A 186 -7.92 1.55 4.44
C PHE A 186 -8.12 3.05 4.12
N GLN A 187 -9.27 3.64 4.42
CA GLN A 187 -9.57 5.06 4.26
C GLN A 187 -9.18 5.91 5.49
N GLY A 188 -9.06 7.21 5.26
CA GLY A 188 -8.94 8.27 6.25
C GLY A 188 -9.54 9.59 5.75
N LEU A 189 -9.31 10.65 6.50
CA LEU A 189 -9.81 11.99 6.25
C LEU A 189 -8.66 13.01 6.38
N GLY A 190 -8.21 13.52 5.23
CA GLY A 190 -7.19 14.57 5.16
C GLY A 190 -7.73 15.97 5.42
N GLN A 191 -6.93 16.99 5.10
CA GLN A 191 -7.34 18.39 5.16
C GLN A 191 -8.53 18.66 4.23
N ASN A 192 -9.32 19.67 4.58
CA ASN A 192 -10.55 20.04 3.89
C ASN A 192 -11.59 18.90 3.74
N ASN A 193 -11.50 17.87 4.60
CA ASN A 193 -12.37 16.69 4.62
C ASN A 193 -12.35 15.89 3.29
N ARG A 194 -11.20 15.85 2.58
CA ARG A 194 -11.01 14.92 1.46
C ARG A 194 -10.69 13.51 1.97
N ILE A 195 -11.20 12.50 1.26
CA ILE A 195 -10.87 11.09 1.52
C ILE A 195 -9.38 10.89 1.23
N THR A 196 -8.69 10.23 2.15
CA THR A 196 -7.32 9.73 1.96
C THR A 196 -7.33 8.20 2.02
N THR A 197 -6.33 7.55 1.43
CA THR A 197 -6.09 6.12 1.65
C THR A 197 -4.73 5.86 2.28
N LEU A 198 -4.66 4.80 3.10
CA LEU A 198 -3.51 4.48 3.95
C LEU A 198 -2.44 3.64 3.24
N GLY A 199 -2.63 3.30 1.96
CA GLY A 199 -1.73 2.46 1.17
C GLY A 199 -1.81 0.95 1.49
N ARG A 200 -0.80 0.19 1.04
CA ARG A 200 -0.73 -1.27 1.23
C ARG A 200 -0.87 -1.62 2.73
N GLY A 201 -1.74 -2.58 3.03
CA GLY A 201 -2.02 -2.98 4.42
C GLY A 201 -2.86 -1.99 5.23
N GLY A 202 -3.45 -0.99 4.58
CA GLY A 202 -4.24 0.04 5.25
C GLY A 202 -5.36 -0.49 6.13
N SER A 203 -6.08 -1.56 5.75
CA SER A 203 -7.14 -2.14 6.58
C SER A 203 -6.64 -2.75 7.90
N ASP A 204 -5.45 -3.37 7.91
CA ASP A 204 -4.82 -3.89 9.13
C ASP A 204 -4.38 -2.74 10.04
N THR A 205 -3.83 -1.69 9.43
CA THR A 205 -3.42 -0.45 10.11
C THR A 205 -4.65 0.25 10.73
N SER A 206 -5.76 0.37 10.00
CA SER A 206 -7.03 0.88 10.52
C SER A 206 -7.52 0.09 11.74
N ALA A 207 -7.46 -1.25 11.67
CA ALA A 207 -7.97 -2.10 12.75
C ALA A 207 -7.18 -1.95 14.06
N VAL A 208 -5.84 -1.97 13.97
CA VAL A 208 -4.99 -1.74 15.16
C VAL A 208 -5.12 -0.30 15.67
N ALA A 209 -5.25 0.69 14.78
CA ALA A 209 -5.43 2.09 15.17
C ALA A 209 -6.76 2.31 15.92
N ILE A 210 -7.86 1.74 15.40
CA ILE A 210 -9.17 1.77 16.04
C ILE A 210 -9.11 1.05 17.39
N ALA A 211 -8.46 -0.12 17.46
CA ALA A 211 -8.29 -0.88 18.69
C ALA A 211 -7.55 -0.07 19.78
N ALA A 212 -6.47 0.63 19.42
CA ALA A 212 -5.77 1.54 20.32
C ALA A 212 -6.69 2.70 20.78
N ALA A 213 -7.42 3.31 19.85
CA ALA A 213 -8.26 4.49 20.13
C ALA A 213 -9.45 4.17 21.04
N ILE A 214 -10.13 3.04 20.85
CA ILE A 214 -11.27 2.59 21.69
C ILE A 214 -10.85 1.77 22.92
N LYS A 215 -9.54 1.60 23.14
CA LYS A 215 -8.93 0.78 24.21
C LYS A 215 -9.49 -0.66 24.23
N ALA A 216 -9.50 -1.30 23.07
CA ALA A 216 -9.92 -2.69 22.93
C ALA A 216 -8.93 -3.64 23.64
N ASP A 217 -9.44 -4.73 24.21
CA ASP A 217 -8.63 -5.78 24.84
C ASP A 217 -7.77 -6.55 23.81
N ARG A 218 -8.23 -6.62 22.56
CA ARG A 218 -7.54 -7.31 21.46
C ARG A 218 -7.98 -6.84 20.07
N CYS A 219 -7.07 -6.92 19.11
CA CYS A 219 -7.36 -6.84 17.67
C CYS A 219 -7.17 -8.21 17.00
N ASP A 220 -8.22 -8.81 16.46
CA ASP A 220 -8.15 -10.04 15.67
C ASP A 220 -7.98 -9.70 14.18
N ILE A 221 -6.89 -10.14 13.55
CA ILE A 221 -6.66 -10.03 12.11
C ILE A 221 -6.99 -11.38 11.45
N TYR A 222 -8.14 -11.44 10.77
CA TYR A 222 -8.58 -12.60 10.02
C TYR A 222 -8.06 -12.56 8.57
N THR A 223 -7.36 -13.63 8.17
CA THR A 223 -6.68 -13.77 6.88
C THR A 223 -6.85 -15.19 6.31
N ASP A 224 -6.06 -15.58 5.31
CA ASP A 224 -6.07 -16.89 4.64
C ASP A 224 -5.18 -17.97 5.30
N VAL A 225 -4.36 -17.59 6.28
CA VAL A 225 -3.57 -18.48 7.15
C VAL A 225 -4.12 -18.51 8.57
N ASP A 226 -3.89 -19.61 9.29
CA ASP A 226 -4.41 -19.83 10.66
C ASP A 226 -3.49 -19.34 11.78
N GLY A 227 -2.35 -18.76 11.43
CA GLY A 227 -1.40 -18.12 12.35
C GLY A 227 -0.08 -17.76 11.68
N VAL A 228 0.89 -17.40 12.51
CA VAL A 228 2.30 -17.22 12.13
C VAL A 228 3.02 -18.55 12.35
N TYR A 229 3.87 -18.92 11.39
CA TYR A 229 4.67 -20.15 11.45
C TYR A 229 6.16 -19.82 11.61
N THR A 230 6.93 -20.75 12.15
CA THR A 230 8.40 -20.66 12.27
C THR A 230 9.11 -20.39 10.93
N THR A 231 8.48 -20.72 9.80
CA THR A 231 8.87 -20.28 8.44
C THR A 231 7.70 -20.58 7.48
N ASP A 232 7.82 -20.26 6.19
CA ASP A 232 6.76 -20.54 5.20
C ASP A 232 6.48 -22.06 5.09
N PRO A 233 5.30 -22.56 5.51
CA PRO A 233 4.97 -23.98 5.43
C PRO A 233 4.85 -24.50 4.00
N ARG A 234 4.72 -23.61 3.00
CA ARG A 234 4.69 -23.95 1.56
C ARG A 234 6.09 -24.32 1.04
N ILE A 235 7.15 -23.87 1.72
CA ILE A 235 8.54 -24.23 1.43
C ILE A 235 9.05 -25.33 2.36
N VAL A 236 8.74 -25.24 3.66
CA VAL A 236 9.20 -26.21 4.67
C VAL A 236 8.00 -26.88 5.33
N PRO A 237 7.59 -28.10 4.89
CA PRO A 237 6.43 -28.81 5.44
C PRO A 237 6.52 -29.18 6.93
N LYS A 238 7.69 -28.98 7.56
CA LYS A 238 7.91 -29.17 9.00
C LYS A 238 7.77 -27.89 9.83
N ALA A 239 7.44 -26.75 9.20
CA ALA A 239 7.20 -25.50 9.90
C ALA A 239 6.08 -25.68 10.94
N ARG A 240 6.26 -25.08 12.12
CA ARG A 240 5.30 -25.17 13.22
C ARG A 240 4.57 -23.84 13.36
N LYS A 241 3.27 -23.87 13.66
CA LYS A 241 2.53 -22.67 14.07
C LYS A 241 3.02 -22.24 15.45
N LEU A 242 3.21 -20.93 15.63
CA LEU A 242 3.54 -20.31 16.91
C LEU A 242 2.24 -20.00 17.67
N ASP A 243 2.18 -20.29 18.97
CA ASP A 243 1.04 -19.89 19.80
C ASP A 243 1.13 -18.40 20.19
N LYS A 244 2.35 -17.93 20.44
CA LYS A 244 2.70 -16.52 20.70
C LYS A 244 3.95 -16.11 19.93
N ILE A 245 4.11 -14.80 19.71
CA ILE A 245 5.28 -14.14 19.15
C ILE A 245 5.36 -12.72 19.75
N THR A 246 6.53 -12.13 19.96
CA THR A 246 6.59 -10.73 20.42
C THR A 246 6.26 -9.74 19.30
N TYR A 247 5.99 -8.48 19.65
CA TYR A 247 5.82 -7.43 18.65
C TYR A 247 7.08 -7.23 17.81
N GLU A 248 8.27 -7.29 18.44
CA GLU A 248 9.58 -7.12 17.81
C GLU A 248 9.87 -8.26 16.84
N GLU A 249 9.73 -9.52 17.27
CA GLU A 249 9.90 -10.69 16.42
C GLU A 249 8.94 -10.67 15.21
N MET A 250 7.68 -10.32 15.43
CA MET A 250 6.69 -10.20 14.36
C MET A 250 6.98 -9.01 13.44
N LEU A 251 7.57 -7.93 13.95
CA LEU A 251 7.94 -6.76 13.15
C LEU A 251 9.09 -7.12 12.20
N GLU A 252 10.14 -7.77 12.70
CA GLU A 252 11.28 -8.26 11.92
C GLU A 252 10.88 -9.35 10.93
N MET A 253 9.99 -10.28 11.31
CA MET A 253 9.47 -11.25 10.35
C MET A 253 8.62 -10.58 9.25
N ALA A 254 7.81 -9.57 9.59
CA ALA A 254 6.96 -8.87 8.63
C ALA A 254 7.75 -7.97 7.67
N SER A 255 8.79 -7.27 8.13
CA SER A 255 9.70 -6.52 7.26
C SER A 255 10.43 -7.45 6.29
N LEU A 256 10.98 -8.56 6.78
CA LEU A 256 11.74 -9.54 5.99
C LEU A 256 10.87 -10.53 5.17
N GLY A 257 9.63 -10.13 4.83
CA GLY A 257 8.81 -10.81 3.82
C GLY A 257 7.75 -11.79 4.33
N ALA A 258 7.54 -11.95 5.64
CA ALA A 258 6.43 -12.76 6.16
C ALA A 258 5.08 -12.03 5.98
N LYS A 259 4.42 -12.26 4.83
CA LYS A 259 3.20 -11.56 4.35
C LYS A 259 1.92 -11.78 5.20
N VAL A 260 2.04 -12.31 6.42
CA VAL A 260 0.94 -12.68 7.31
C VAL A 260 0.33 -11.46 8.02
N LEU A 261 1.17 -10.51 8.43
CA LEU A 261 0.78 -9.22 9.00
C LEU A 261 1.52 -8.10 8.28
N GLN A 262 0.92 -6.91 8.26
CA GLN A 262 1.50 -5.73 7.64
C GLN A 262 2.38 -4.99 8.65
N THR A 263 3.62 -4.68 8.27
CA THR A 263 4.65 -4.09 9.16
C THR A 263 4.14 -2.85 9.90
N ARG A 264 3.38 -1.98 9.22
CA ARG A 264 2.75 -0.79 9.83
C ARG A 264 1.74 -1.12 10.93
N SER A 265 0.95 -2.19 10.80
CA SER A 265 0.02 -2.59 11.86
C SER A 265 0.73 -3.21 13.05
N VAL A 266 1.83 -3.95 12.85
CA VAL A 266 2.65 -4.51 13.95
C VAL A 266 3.36 -3.40 14.72
N ALA A 267 3.99 -2.45 14.03
CA ALA A 267 4.62 -1.29 14.65
C ALA A 267 3.62 -0.42 15.45
N LEU A 268 2.38 -0.31 14.96
CA LEU A 268 1.31 0.38 15.68
C LEU A 268 0.82 -0.40 16.91
N ALA A 269 0.73 -1.73 16.80
CA ALA A 269 0.36 -2.61 17.91
C ALA A 269 1.39 -2.51 19.04
N MET A 270 2.69 -2.58 18.69
CA MET A 270 3.82 -2.36 19.60
C MET A 270 3.71 -1.00 20.31
N LYS A 271 3.60 0.09 19.54
CA LYS A 271 3.61 1.47 20.06
C LYS A 271 2.49 1.74 21.09
N TYR A 272 1.33 1.10 20.94
CA TYR A 272 0.16 1.30 21.79
C TYR A 272 -0.17 0.10 22.69
N GLY A 273 0.66 -0.95 22.71
CA GLY A 273 0.44 -2.16 23.50
C GLY A 273 -0.79 -2.98 23.12
N VAL A 274 -1.25 -2.89 21.86
CA VAL A 274 -2.48 -3.56 21.39
C VAL A 274 -2.20 -5.02 21.06
N ARG A 275 -2.61 -5.93 21.96
CA ARG A 275 -2.58 -7.37 21.72
C ARG A 275 -3.27 -7.70 20.40
N THR A 276 -2.57 -8.38 19.51
CA THR A 276 -3.07 -8.67 18.16
C THR A 276 -3.09 -10.18 17.92
N GLN A 277 -4.15 -10.75 17.35
CA GLN A 277 -4.25 -12.18 17.06
C GLN A 277 -4.41 -12.44 15.56
N VAL A 278 -3.48 -13.17 14.95
CA VAL A 278 -3.61 -13.65 13.56
C VAL A 278 -4.50 -14.89 13.55
N ARG A 279 -5.53 -14.93 12.70
CA ARG A 279 -6.47 -16.07 12.63
C ARG A 279 -6.88 -16.39 11.19
N SER A 280 -7.26 -17.64 10.95
CA SER A 280 -7.90 -18.04 9.69
C SER A 280 -9.34 -17.54 9.64
N SER A 281 -9.75 -17.09 8.47
CA SER A 281 -11.16 -16.76 8.16
C SER A 281 -11.99 -18.00 7.82
N PHE A 282 -11.32 -19.13 7.57
CA PHE A 282 -11.90 -20.36 7.03
C PHE A 282 -11.99 -21.47 8.08
N GLU A 283 -11.16 -21.40 9.14
CA GLU A 283 -11.07 -22.41 10.20
C GLU A 283 -11.27 -21.80 11.59
N ASP A 284 -12.03 -22.46 12.45
CA ASP A 284 -12.26 -22.06 13.85
C ASP A 284 -11.17 -22.64 14.78
N THR A 285 -9.91 -22.32 14.45
CA THR A 285 -8.72 -22.74 15.21
C THR A 285 -8.18 -21.59 16.08
N PRO A 286 -7.48 -21.88 17.19
CA PRO A 286 -6.64 -20.89 17.87
C PRO A 286 -5.55 -20.42 16.91
N GLY A 287 -5.37 -19.11 16.79
CA GLY A 287 -4.30 -18.51 16.00
C GLY A 287 -3.26 -17.80 16.87
N THR A 288 -2.17 -17.36 16.26
CA THR A 288 -1.01 -16.79 16.95
C THR A 288 -1.31 -15.44 17.59
N LEU A 289 -0.91 -15.27 18.85
CA LEU A 289 -1.04 -14.00 19.58
C LEU A 289 0.28 -13.21 19.56
N VAL A 290 0.25 -12.00 19.01
CA VAL A 290 1.32 -11.01 19.06
C VAL A 290 1.18 -10.19 20.34
N VAL A 291 2.22 -10.18 21.17
CA VAL A 291 2.22 -9.66 22.55
C VAL A 291 3.50 -8.91 22.91
N ASN A 292 3.54 -8.27 24.08
CA ASN A 292 4.80 -7.80 24.67
C ASN A 292 5.67 -8.99 25.10
N GLU A 293 6.98 -8.75 25.17
CA GLU A 293 8.00 -9.71 25.60
C GLU A 293 7.72 -10.33 26.98
N ASP A 294 7.19 -9.57 27.94
CA ASP A 294 6.90 -10.02 29.32
C ASP A 294 5.76 -11.06 29.41
N GLU A 295 5.01 -11.28 28.32
CA GLU A 295 3.98 -12.32 28.24
C GLU A 295 4.52 -13.69 27.78
N ILE A 296 5.80 -13.80 27.45
CA ILE A 296 6.46 -15.02 26.98
C ILE A 296 7.51 -15.45 28.00
N VAL A 297 7.27 -16.59 28.67
CA VAL A 297 8.09 -17.06 29.80
C VAL A 297 9.37 -17.78 29.35
N GLU A 298 9.30 -18.50 28.24
CA GLU A 298 10.44 -19.18 27.61
C GLU A 298 10.64 -18.56 26.23
N GLN A 299 11.78 -17.90 26.02
CA GLN A 299 12.18 -17.34 24.73
C GLN A 299 13.02 -18.36 23.96
N GLU A 300 12.65 -18.61 22.71
CA GLU A 300 13.49 -19.35 21.77
C GLU A 300 14.62 -18.45 21.28
N VAL A 301 15.81 -19.01 21.02
CA VAL A 301 16.95 -18.23 20.50
C VAL A 301 16.71 -17.79 19.04
N VAL A 302 15.88 -18.51 18.30
CA VAL A 302 15.45 -18.19 16.94
C VAL A 302 13.98 -18.58 16.77
N SER A 303 13.09 -17.58 16.81
CA SER A 303 11.63 -17.80 16.76
C SER A 303 11.09 -18.05 15.35
N GLY A 304 11.80 -17.62 14.31
CA GLY A 304 11.43 -17.92 12.93
C GLY A 304 12.47 -17.54 11.87
N ILE A 305 12.19 -17.95 10.63
CA ILE A 305 12.98 -17.66 9.42
C ILE A 305 12.03 -17.10 8.36
N ALA A 306 12.16 -15.81 8.08
CA ALA A 306 11.50 -15.12 6.97
C ALA A 306 12.43 -15.01 5.75
N TYR A 307 11.88 -14.66 4.59
CA TYR A 307 12.65 -14.38 3.38
C TYR A 307 11.87 -13.43 2.45
N SER A 308 12.58 -12.50 1.80
CA SER A 308 12.10 -11.80 0.60
C SER A 308 12.73 -12.42 -0.64
N ARG A 309 12.01 -12.38 -1.77
CA ARG A 309 12.49 -12.88 -3.09
C ARG A 309 12.64 -11.79 -4.15
N GLY A 310 12.00 -10.64 -3.94
CA GLY A 310 12.02 -9.52 -4.86
C GLY A 310 12.80 -8.38 -4.21
N GLU A 311 14.12 -8.52 -4.11
CA GLU A 311 15.02 -7.50 -3.58
C GLU A 311 16.16 -7.28 -4.58
N ALA A 312 16.24 -6.08 -5.15
CA ALA A 312 17.37 -5.68 -5.96
C ALA A 312 18.50 -5.22 -5.04
N LYS A 313 19.58 -6.01 -4.98
CA LYS A 313 20.83 -5.61 -4.31
C LYS A 313 21.58 -4.59 -5.17
N ILE A 314 21.80 -3.40 -4.63
CA ILE A 314 22.61 -2.34 -5.22
C ILE A 314 23.88 -2.17 -4.37
N THR A 315 25.05 -2.08 -5.01
CA THR A 315 26.32 -1.76 -4.33
C THR A 315 26.99 -0.60 -5.03
N ILE A 316 27.19 0.50 -4.31
CA ILE A 316 28.01 1.63 -4.72
C ILE A 316 29.41 1.40 -4.18
N VAL A 317 30.38 1.26 -5.09
CA VAL A 317 31.78 0.95 -4.77
C VAL A 317 32.61 2.23 -4.78
N GLY A 318 33.56 2.34 -3.85
CA GLY A 318 34.53 3.43 -3.85
C GLY A 318 33.93 4.80 -3.50
N LEU A 319 32.88 4.85 -2.69
CA LEU A 319 32.33 6.10 -2.17
C LEU A 319 33.38 6.74 -1.25
N GLU A 320 33.69 8.02 -1.42
CA GLU A 320 34.70 8.72 -0.62
C GLU A 320 34.30 8.71 0.87
N ASP A 321 35.18 8.28 1.79
CA ASP A 321 34.83 8.16 3.21
C ASP A 321 34.88 9.53 3.93
N ARG A 322 33.87 10.36 3.65
CA ARG A 322 33.66 11.64 4.34
C ARG A 322 32.19 11.87 4.71
N PRO A 323 31.91 12.57 5.83
CA PRO A 323 30.55 12.90 6.24
C PRO A 323 29.74 13.56 5.13
N GLY A 324 28.51 13.07 4.92
CA GLY A 324 27.58 13.56 3.90
C GLY A 324 27.47 12.69 2.65
N GLN A 325 28.48 11.88 2.29
CA GLN A 325 28.43 11.11 1.03
C GLN A 325 27.28 10.08 1.00
N VAL A 326 27.04 9.41 2.11
CA VAL A 326 25.89 8.49 2.27
C VAL A 326 24.55 9.23 2.10
N SER A 327 24.45 10.52 2.44
CA SER A 327 23.23 11.31 2.20
C SER A 327 23.03 11.67 0.72
N HIS A 328 24.10 11.85 -0.05
CA HIS A 328 24.01 12.03 -1.50
C HIS A 328 23.51 10.77 -2.23
N VAL A 329 23.67 9.59 -1.63
CA VAL A 329 23.09 8.33 -2.11
C VAL A 329 21.60 8.23 -1.75
N PHE A 330 21.25 8.40 -0.48
CA PHE A 330 19.90 8.08 0.01
C PHE A 330 18.89 9.24 -0.07
N ALA A 331 19.32 10.50 -0.12
CA ALA A 331 18.37 11.63 -0.24
C ALA A 331 17.57 11.61 -1.55
N PRO A 332 18.16 11.38 -2.75
CA PRO A 332 17.38 11.25 -3.99
C PRO A 332 16.40 10.07 -3.95
N LEU A 333 16.79 8.94 -3.36
CA LEU A 333 15.92 7.78 -3.19
C LEU A 333 14.72 8.11 -2.29
N ALA A 334 14.94 8.86 -1.21
CA ALA A 334 13.89 9.30 -0.30
C ALA A 334 12.96 10.38 -0.92
N GLU A 335 13.51 11.30 -1.73
CA GLU A 335 12.73 12.31 -2.48
C GLU A 335 11.77 11.64 -3.49
N GLU A 336 12.23 10.59 -4.18
CA GLU A 336 11.41 9.75 -5.08
C GLU A 336 10.58 8.68 -4.34
N ASN A 337 10.58 8.67 -3.00
CA ASN A 337 9.85 7.72 -2.14
C ASN A 337 10.20 6.23 -2.41
N ILE A 338 11.41 5.95 -2.90
CA ILE A 338 11.93 4.60 -3.09
C ILE A 338 12.24 3.99 -1.72
N ASN A 339 11.59 2.87 -1.40
CA ASN A 339 11.80 2.17 -0.15
C ASN A 339 13.16 1.45 -0.18
N VAL A 340 14.00 1.71 0.82
CA VAL A 340 15.27 1.02 1.05
C VAL A 340 15.11 0.12 2.27
N ASP A 341 15.51 -1.14 2.14
CA ASP A 341 15.39 -2.17 3.18
C ASP A 341 16.72 -2.32 3.95
N MET A 342 17.57 -3.29 3.61
CA MET A 342 18.89 -3.42 4.24
C MET A 342 19.84 -2.34 3.76
N ILE A 343 20.67 -1.82 4.67
CA ILE A 343 21.83 -0.97 4.36
C ILE A 343 23.06 -1.56 5.06
N VAL A 344 24.11 -1.83 4.28
CA VAL A 344 25.39 -2.37 4.74
C VAL A 344 26.51 -1.50 4.18
N GLN A 345 27.20 -0.79 5.07
CA GLN A 345 28.40 -0.03 4.73
C GLN A 345 29.65 -0.83 5.11
N SER A 346 30.58 -0.99 4.16
CA SER A 346 31.88 -1.65 4.36
C SER A 346 33.00 -0.64 4.11
N ALA A 347 34.03 -0.61 4.95
CA ALA A 347 35.23 0.21 4.72
C ALA A 347 36.15 -0.47 3.69
N SER A 348 36.83 0.32 2.86
CA SER A 348 37.95 -0.18 2.03
C SER A 348 39.15 -0.56 2.90
N GLU A 349 40.02 -1.45 2.41
CA GLU A 349 41.26 -1.82 3.12
C GLU A 349 42.23 -0.63 3.28
N ASP A 350 42.14 0.38 2.43
CA ASP A 350 42.96 1.60 2.50
C ASP A 350 42.38 2.72 3.38
N GLY A 351 41.14 2.58 3.85
CA GLY A 351 40.46 3.57 4.69
C GLY A 351 40.20 4.93 4.03
N THR A 352 40.29 5.02 2.70
CA THR A 352 39.98 6.24 1.93
C THR A 352 38.60 6.23 1.29
N ALA A 353 38.00 5.05 1.19
CA ALA A 353 36.72 4.83 0.56
C ALA A 353 35.86 3.84 1.34
N THR A 354 34.58 3.76 0.97
CA THR A 354 33.60 2.88 1.56
C THR A 354 32.66 2.36 0.48
N ASP A 355 32.29 1.09 0.60
CA ASP A 355 31.31 0.47 -0.27
C ASP A 355 29.96 0.46 0.45
N VAL A 356 28.94 1.08 -0.15
CA VAL A 356 27.58 1.12 0.39
C VAL A 356 26.73 0.15 -0.41
N THR A 357 26.35 -0.96 0.23
CA THR A 357 25.39 -1.93 -0.30
C THR A 357 24.02 -1.68 0.33
N PHE A 358 22.96 -1.75 -0.46
CA PHE A 358 21.59 -1.71 0.04
C PHE A 358 20.65 -2.56 -0.81
N THR A 359 19.49 -2.91 -0.27
CA THR A 359 18.39 -3.55 -1.02
C THR A 359 17.23 -2.59 -1.22
N VAL A 360 16.57 -2.71 -2.37
CA VAL A 360 15.28 -2.08 -2.66
C VAL A 360 14.30 -3.14 -3.15
N PRO A 361 13.02 -3.12 -2.74
CA PRO A 361 12.04 -4.09 -3.21
C PRO A 361 11.82 -4.00 -4.74
N GLU A 362 11.70 -5.15 -5.39
CA GLU A 362 11.31 -5.29 -6.81
C GLU A 362 9.79 -5.04 -7.02
N ASP A 363 9.21 -4.10 -6.27
CA ASP A 363 7.80 -3.69 -6.30
C ASP A 363 7.42 -2.99 -7.62
N HIS A 364 8.42 -2.56 -8.39
CA HIS A 364 8.25 -2.06 -9.75
C HIS A 364 8.29 -3.23 -10.75
N PRO A 365 7.43 -3.20 -11.80
CA PRO A 365 7.41 -4.27 -12.80
C PRO A 365 8.82 -4.48 -13.38
N ALA A 366 9.16 -5.74 -13.67
CA ALA A 366 10.49 -6.15 -14.17
C ALA A 366 10.87 -5.60 -15.56
N GLU A 367 10.09 -4.66 -16.09
CA GLU A 367 10.49 -3.76 -17.17
C GLU A 367 11.44 -2.71 -16.60
N TYR A 368 12.69 -2.73 -17.06
CA TYR A 368 13.74 -1.83 -16.62
C TYR A 368 13.41 -0.36 -16.96
N LEU A 369 12.74 0.33 -16.03
CA LEU A 369 12.45 1.75 -16.12
C LEU A 369 13.73 2.55 -15.85
N GLY A 370 14.19 3.29 -16.85
CA GLY A 370 15.17 4.35 -16.61
C GLY A 370 14.51 5.46 -15.81
N PHE A 371 15.05 5.80 -14.64
CA PHE A 371 14.58 6.95 -13.87
C PHE A 371 14.78 8.23 -14.68
N PRO A 372 13.76 9.07 -14.88
CA PRO A 372 13.92 10.32 -15.58
C PRO A 372 14.65 11.33 -14.67
N ASN A 373 15.66 12.02 -15.21
CA ASN A 373 16.43 13.04 -14.46
C ASN A 373 15.61 14.26 -14.00
N GLN A 374 14.33 14.33 -14.36
CA GLN A 374 13.35 15.34 -13.95
C GLN A 374 11.94 14.78 -14.13
N SER A 375 10.98 15.22 -13.32
CA SER A 375 9.61 14.72 -13.40
C SER A 375 8.93 15.08 -14.73
N PRO A 376 7.93 14.31 -15.21
CA PRO A 376 7.16 14.65 -16.41
C PRO A 376 6.57 16.08 -16.36
N GLN A 377 6.14 16.52 -15.18
CA GLN A 377 5.55 17.85 -14.97
C GLN A 377 6.63 18.95 -14.97
N GLN A 378 7.85 18.67 -14.54
CA GLN A 378 8.98 19.59 -14.64
C GLN A 378 9.40 19.78 -16.11
N LEU A 379 9.58 18.67 -16.85
CA LEU A 379 9.87 18.70 -18.29
C LEU A 379 8.79 19.46 -19.05
N ALA A 380 7.52 19.13 -18.84
CA ALA A 380 6.40 19.78 -19.52
C ALA A 380 6.34 21.30 -19.23
N ARG A 381 6.56 21.73 -17.99
CA ARG A 381 6.65 23.17 -17.65
C ARG A 381 7.78 23.88 -18.40
N GLN A 382 8.96 23.27 -18.50
CA GLN A 382 10.08 23.85 -19.24
C GLN A 382 9.78 23.91 -20.75
N VAL A 383 9.26 22.83 -21.34
CA VAL A 383 8.92 22.79 -22.78
C VAL A 383 7.86 23.83 -23.11
N VAL A 384 6.80 23.97 -22.29
CA VAL A 384 5.80 25.05 -22.41
C VAL A 384 6.47 26.44 -22.34
N GLN A 385 7.37 26.68 -21.38
CA GLN A 385 8.06 27.98 -21.26
C GLN A 385 8.92 28.31 -22.49
N PHE A 386 9.71 27.36 -23.00
CA PHE A 386 10.52 27.56 -24.21
C PHE A 386 9.64 27.75 -25.45
N HIS A 387 8.55 26.99 -25.57
CA HIS A 387 7.58 27.08 -26.65
C HIS A 387 6.89 28.46 -26.68
N CYS A 388 6.36 28.94 -25.55
CA CYS A 388 5.77 30.27 -25.41
C CYS A 388 6.79 31.40 -25.67
N ALA A 389 8.08 31.16 -25.44
CA ALA A 389 9.15 32.09 -25.76
C ALA A 389 9.65 32.02 -27.23
N GLY A 390 9.01 31.21 -28.09
CA GLY A 390 9.40 31.02 -29.49
C GLY A 390 10.78 30.40 -29.66
N ARG A 391 11.23 29.56 -28.70
CA ARG A 391 12.56 28.94 -28.71
C ARG A 391 12.47 27.49 -29.17
N GLN A 392 13.44 27.10 -30.00
CA GLN A 392 13.64 25.71 -30.38
C GLN A 392 14.03 24.90 -29.14
N THR A 393 13.38 23.75 -28.95
CA THR A 393 13.68 22.80 -27.88
C THR A 393 14.46 21.59 -28.41
N ALA A 394 15.41 21.11 -27.61
CA ALA A 394 16.14 19.88 -27.84
C ALA A 394 16.09 19.05 -26.56
N ILE A 395 15.58 17.82 -26.63
CA ILE A 395 15.24 16.99 -25.47
C ILE A 395 15.98 15.66 -25.59
N HIS A 396 16.79 15.30 -24.60
CA HIS A 396 17.48 14.00 -24.58
C HIS A 396 16.49 12.90 -24.16
N ALA A 397 16.29 11.91 -25.04
CA ALA A 397 15.30 10.85 -24.89
C ALA A 397 15.95 9.46 -25.05
N ASN A 398 16.58 9.00 -23.96
CA ASN A 398 17.26 7.70 -23.86
C ASN A 398 16.32 6.61 -23.38
N GLY A 399 15.47 6.11 -24.28
CA GLY A 399 14.45 5.10 -23.99
C GLY A 399 13.10 5.46 -24.58
N ASP A 400 12.29 4.45 -24.84
CA ASP A 400 10.90 4.59 -25.30
C ASP A 400 10.05 5.36 -24.26
N ALA A 401 10.16 5.04 -22.97
CA ALA A 401 9.46 5.80 -21.91
C ALA A 401 9.88 7.28 -21.85
N ALA A 402 11.16 7.59 -22.11
CA ALA A 402 11.65 8.97 -22.16
C ALA A 402 11.13 9.72 -23.40
N ILE A 403 10.92 9.00 -24.51
CA ILE A 403 10.26 9.52 -25.72
C ILE A 403 8.79 9.82 -25.41
N ASP A 404 8.06 8.93 -24.72
CA ASP A 404 6.66 9.18 -24.32
C ASP A 404 6.52 10.44 -23.45
N MET A 405 7.42 10.63 -22.48
CA MET A 405 7.47 11.85 -21.67
C MET A 405 7.72 13.12 -22.49
N ALA A 406 8.62 13.06 -23.47
CA ALA A 406 8.96 14.20 -24.32
C ALA A 406 7.85 14.52 -25.33
N ILE A 407 7.16 13.50 -25.86
CA ILE A 407 5.96 13.62 -26.68
C ILE A 407 4.85 14.30 -25.88
N ALA A 408 4.53 13.81 -24.67
CA ALA A 408 3.48 14.40 -23.84
C ALA A 408 3.79 15.86 -23.43
N ALA A 409 5.07 16.17 -23.18
CA ALA A 409 5.51 17.54 -22.93
C ALA A 409 5.36 18.46 -24.16
N HIS A 410 5.59 17.93 -25.37
CA HIS A 410 5.34 18.66 -26.62
C HIS A 410 3.83 18.85 -26.87
N GLU A 411 3.02 17.81 -26.68
CA GLU A 411 1.55 17.87 -26.83
C GLU A 411 0.95 18.97 -25.94
N LEU A 412 1.35 19.03 -24.66
CA LEU A 412 0.91 20.07 -23.73
C LEU A 412 1.34 21.48 -24.14
N ALA A 413 2.54 21.62 -24.72
CA ALA A 413 3.06 22.91 -25.15
C ALA A 413 2.45 23.40 -26.46
N ALA A 414 2.17 22.48 -27.39
CA ALA A 414 1.58 22.78 -28.69
C ALA A 414 0.12 23.24 -28.59
N ALA A 415 -0.61 22.76 -27.57
CA ALA A 415 -1.99 23.07 -27.20
C ALA A 415 -3.04 22.87 -28.30
N ASP A 416 -3.04 23.73 -29.32
CA ASP A 416 -4.06 23.82 -30.38
C ASP A 416 -3.53 23.42 -31.78
N ASP A 417 -2.21 23.38 -31.99
CA ASP A 417 -1.60 23.01 -33.27
C ASP A 417 -0.34 22.17 -33.08
N LEU A 418 -0.51 20.85 -33.08
CA LEU A 418 0.59 19.87 -33.04
C LEU A 418 1.46 19.90 -34.32
N SER A 419 0.93 20.37 -35.44
CA SER A 419 1.56 20.25 -36.77
C SER A 419 2.56 21.35 -37.10
N ALA A 420 2.52 22.52 -36.44
CA ALA A 420 3.45 23.61 -36.77
C ALA A 420 4.93 23.24 -36.50
N ASP A 421 5.77 23.42 -37.53
CA ASP A 421 7.22 23.18 -37.48
C ASP A 421 7.89 24.16 -36.50
N ARG A 422 8.23 23.64 -35.33
CA ARG A 422 8.97 24.32 -34.26
C ARG A 422 10.40 23.78 -34.13
N ARG A 423 10.82 22.90 -35.05
CA ARG A 423 12.10 22.20 -35.06
C ARG A 423 12.46 21.53 -33.72
N THR A 424 11.47 21.01 -32.98
CA THR A 424 11.72 20.29 -31.73
C THR A 424 12.54 19.02 -32.03
N VAL A 425 13.72 18.90 -31.39
CA VAL A 425 14.65 17.78 -31.63
C VAL A 425 14.61 16.80 -30.46
N LEU A 426 14.43 15.52 -30.78
CA LEU A 426 14.45 14.43 -29.81
C LEU A 426 15.81 13.73 -29.93
N ILE A 427 16.75 14.10 -29.05
CA ILE A 427 18.15 13.67 -29.05
C ILE A 427 18.27 12.24 -28.50
N HIS A 428 19.15 11.47 -29.14
CA HIS A 428 19.32 10.02 -29.10
C HIS A 428 18.16 9.25 -29.69
N SER A 429 16.91 9.56 -29.28
CA SER A 429 15.70 8.84 -29.69
C SER A 429 15.98 7.33 -29.72
N GLN A 430 16.47 6.82 -28.58
CA GLN A 430 17.37 5.66 -28.61
C GLN A 430 16.65 4.39 -29.06
N PHE A 431 15.46 4.12 -28.50
CA PHE A 431 14.60 2.98 -28.83
C PHE A 431 13.22 3.54 -29.20
N VAL A 432 12.95 3.77 -30.48
CA VAL A 432 11.71 4.43 -30.92
C VAL A 432 10.73 3.37 -31.41
N ARG A 433 9.54 3.34 -30.82
CA ARG A 433 8.45 2.45 -31.25
C ARG A 433 7.70 3.00 -32.47
N ASP A 434 7.00 2.13 -33.19
CA ASP A 434 6.25 2.51 -34.41
C ASP A 434 5.16 3.55 -34.15
N ASP A 435 4.53 3.54 -32.97
CA ASP A 435 3.54 4.53 -32.56
C ASP A 435 4.18 5.91 -32.32
N GLN A 436 5.35 5.93 -31.67
CA GLN A 436 6.11 7.14 -31.39
C GLN A 436 6.64 7.78 -32.69
N LEU A 437 7.12 6.96 -33.63
CA LEU A 437 7.64 7.43 -34.90
C LEU A 437 6.55 8.02 -35.80
N LYS A 438 5.32 7.49 -35.72
CA LYS A 438 4.13 8.11 -36.36
C LYS A 438 3.80 9.46 -35.72
N LYS A 439 3.81 9.56 -34.40
CA LYS A 439 3.65 10.85 -33.69
C LYS A 439 4.74 11.85 -34.06
N TYR A 440 5.98 11.42 -34.27
CA TYR A 440 7.04 12.32 -34.74
C TYR A 440 6.69 12.93 -36.11
N ALA A 441 6.13 12.14 -37.03
CA ALA A 441 5.71 12.62 -38.36
C ALA A 441 4.48 13.53 -38.29
N GLU A 442 3.50 13.20 -37.43
CA GLU A 442 2.31 14.00 -37.20
C GLU A 442 2.63 15.37 -36.56
N TYR A 443 3.58 15.40 -35.62
CA TYR A 443 3.91 16.58 -34.81
C TYR A 443 5.18 17.33 -35.30
N ASN A 444 5.68 16.99 -36.50
CA ASN A 444 6.91 17.54 -37.08
C ASN A 444 8.13 17.55 -36.12
N LEU A 445 8.28 16.47 -35.34
CA LEU A 445 9.43 16.26 -34.46
C LEU A 445 10.63 15.72 -35.24
N ILE A 446 11.83 16.15 -34.86
CA ILE A 446 13.08 15.76 -35.51
C ILE A 446 13.78 14.69 -34.66
N PRO A 447 13.78 13.41 -35.05
CA PRO A 447 14.62 12.40 -34.42
C PRO A 447 16.10 12.69 -34.70
N ALA A 448 16.90 12.89 -33.65
CA ALA A 448 18.36 12.90 -33.73
C ALA A 448 18.88 11.58 -33.17
N LEU A 449 19.15 10.63 -34.07
CA LEU A 449 19.48 9.24 -33.75
C LEU A 449 20.97 9.09 -33.39
N TYR A 450 21.28 8.12 -32.53
CA TYR A 450 22.66 7.79 -32.17
C TYR A 450 23.00 6.35 -32.60
N THR A 451 23.23 6.19 -33.91
CA THR A 451 23.32 4.86 -34.54
C THR A 451 24.54 4.03 -34.12
N GLU A 452 25.60 4.66 -33.64
CA GLU A 452 26.79 3.93 -33.16
C GLU A 452 26.52 3.09 -31.91
N HIS A 453 25.51 3.43 -31.09
CA HIS A 453 25.08 2.57 -29.97
C HIS A 453 24.73 1.14 -30.44
N THR A 454 24.25 0.97 -31.68
CA THR A 454 24.02 -0.35 -32.29
C THR A 454 25.33 -1.12 -32.47
N PHE A 455 26.43 -0.46 -32.85
CA PHE A 455 27.74 -1.09 -32.94
C PHE A 455 28.35 -1.37 -31.56
N PHE A 456 28.40 -0.35 -30.69
CA PHE A 456 29.11 -0.43 -29.42
C PHE A 456 28.39 -1.27 -28.34
N PHE A 457 27.06 -1.25 -28.29
CA PHE A 457 26.28 -1.70 -27.12
C PHE A 457 25.08 -2.62 -27.44
N SER A 458 24.84 -2.99 -28.69
CA SER A 458 23.70 -3.84 -29.07
C SER A 458 23.58 -5.15 -28.28
N ALA A 459 24.68 -5.87 -28.06
CA ALA A 459 24.68 -7.09 -27.24
C ALA A 459 24.23 -6.82 -25.79
N THR A 460 24.69 -5.71 -25.19
CA THR A 460 24.25 -5.24 -23.86
C THR A 460 22.78 -4.84 -23.87
N HIS A 461 22.30 -4.19 -24.93
CA HIS A 461 20.90 -3.83 -25.06
C HIS A 461 20.00 -5.05 -25.21
N ILE A 462 20.37 -6.05 -26.01
CA ILE A 462 19.64 -7.33 -26.11
C ILE A 462 19.60 -8.04 -24.76
N ALA A 463 20.73 -8.08 -24.03
CA ALA A 463 20.81 -8.72 -22.72
C ALA A 463 19.92 -8.03 -21.67
N ASN A 464 19.88 -6.69 -21.66
CA ASN A 464 19.20 -5.91 -20.63
C ASN A 464 17.72 -5.58 -20.97
N ARG A 465 17.34 -5.61 -22.25
CA ARG A 465 16.03 -5.12 -22.75
C ARG A 465 15.27 -6.14 -23.62
N GLY A 466 15.86 -7.31 -23.87
CA GLY A 466 15.34 -8.28 -24.81
C GLY A 466 15.55 -7.88 -26.27
N LEU A 467 15.41 -8.85 -27.17
CA LEU A 467 15.64 -8.64 -28.61
C LEU A 467 14.62 -7.68 -29.25
N GLU A 468 13.37 -7.69 -28.79
CA GLU A 468 12.28 -6.88 -29.35
C GLU A 468 12.52 -5.38 -29.16
N GLN A 469 12.68 -4.91 -27.92
CA GLN A 469 12.98 -3.48 -27.65
C GLN A 469 14.35 -3.10 -28.21
N ALA A 470 15.38 -3.96 -28.10
CA ALA A 470 16.70 -3.67 -28.64
C ALA A 470 16.72 -3.56 -30.19
N SER A 471 15.85 -4.28 -30.90
CA SER A 471 15.74 -4.18 -32.36
C SER A 471 15.21 -2.82 -32.82
N ARG A 472 14.51 -2.08 -31.95
CA ARG A 472 14.03 -0.70 -32.21
C ARG A 472 15.09 0.38 -31.96
N ILE A 473 16.36 0.00 -31.80
CA ILE A 473 17.44 0.97 -31.60
C ILE A 473 17.65 1.84 -32.84
N SER A 474 17.59 3.16 -32.70
CA SER A 474 17.84 4.15 -33.76
C SER A 474 17.31 3.76 -35.17
N PRO A 475 15.98 3.72 -35.38
CA PRO A 475 15.36 3.21 -36.62
C PRO A 475 15.44 4.25 -37.76
N MET A 476 16.63 4.39 -38.34
CA MET A 476 16.95 5.40 -39.36
C MET A 476 16.12 5.23 -40.63
N ARG A 477 15.91 3.99 -41.08
CA ARG A 477 15.17 3.68 -42.32
C ARG A 477 13.69 4.01 -42.19
N ASP A 478 13.05 3.53 -41.12
CA ASP A 478 11.63 3.75 -40.85
C ASP A 478 11.29 5.24 -40.73
N ALA A 479 12.19 6.03 -40.12
CA ALA A 479 12.03 7.47 -40.01
C ALA A 479 11.99 8.13 -41.40
N ILE A 480 12.91 7.76 -42.30
CA ILE A 480 12.97 8.26 -43.68
C ILE A 480 11.72 7.85 -44.47
N ASP A 481 11.25 6.61 -44.32
CA ASP A 481 10.09 6.10 -45.04
C ASP A 481 8.76 6.71 -44.57
N LEU A 482 8.68 7.20 -43.32
CA LEU A 482 7.60 8.05 -42.84
C LEU A 482 7.75 9.53 -43.23
N GLY A 483 8.76 9.88 -44.03
CA GLY A 483 8.98 11.25 -44.51
C GLY A 483 9.66 12.19 -43.51
N LEU A 484 10.14 11.67 -42.38
CA LEU A 484 10.92 12.45 -41.42
C LEU A 484 12.29 12.81 -41.99
N LYS A 485 12.92 13.81 -41.39
CA LYS A 485 14.29 14.23 -41.68
C LYS A 485 15.19 13.90 -40.47
N PRO A 486 15.47 12.60 -40.19
CA PRO A 486 16.32 12.24 -39.07
C PRO A 486 17.72 12.84 -39.23
N THR A 487 18.31 13.23 -38.12
CA THR A 487 19.75 13.50 -38.03
C THR A 487 20.45 12.33 -37.32
N ASN A 488 21.76 12.27 -37.44
CA ASN A 488 22.60 11.26 -36.78
C ASN A 488 23.72 12.00 -36.05
N HIS A 489 24.02 11.64 -34.81
CA HIS A 489 25.07 12.26 -34.00
C HIS A 489 25.85 11.22 -33.20
N THR A 490 26.85 11.69 -32.45
CA THR A 490 27.66 10.89 -31.54
C THR A 490 28.03 11.71 -30.31
N ASP A 491 28.13 11.05 -29.16
CA ASP A 491 28.65 11.65 -27.94
C ASP A 491 30.16 11.36 -27.86
N PHE A 492 30.99 12.33 -28.27
CA PHE A 492 32.44 12.15 -28.41
C PHE A 492 33.18 11.62 -27.16
N ASN A 493 32.63 11.86 -25.98
CA ASN A 493 33.18 11.37 -24.70
C ASN A 493 32.80 9.90 -24.40
N VAL A 494 31.91 9.31 -25.20
CA VAL A 494 31.37 7.94 -25.07
C VAL A 494 31.82 7.06 -26.24
N ALA A 495 31.80 7.58 -27.47
CA ALA A 495 32.32 6.94 -28.66
C ALA A 495 33.26 7.89 -29.42
N PRO A 496 34.36 7.41 -30.03
CA PRO A 496 35.21 8.25 -30.88
C PRO A 496 34.45 8.78 -32.09
N ILE A 497 34.66 10.05 -32.47
CA ILE A 497 34.10 10.57 -33.73
C ILE A 497 34.81 9.89 -34.91
N ASP A 498 34.13 8.90 -35.51
CA ASP A 498 34.43 8.39 -36.84
C ASP A 498 33.17 8.55 -37.71
N GLN A 499 33.21 9.52 -38.62
CA GLN A 499 32.08 9.83 -39.51
C GLN A 499 31.71 8.67 -40.44
N MET A 500 32.67 7.81 -40.80
CA MET A 500 32.40 6.63 -41.60
C MET A 500 31.75 5.54 -40.75
N LEU A 501 32.11 5.38 -39.48
CA LEU A 501 31.46 4.46 -38.55
C LEU A 501 30.01 4.90 -38.23
N VAL A 502 29.76 6.19 -38.03
CA VAL A 502 28.42 6.77 -37.85
C VAL A 502 27.52 6.45 -39.06
N LEU A 503 28.02 6.66 -40.29
CA LEU A 503 27.28 6.32 -41.51
C LEU A 503 27.11 4.81 -41.70
N TRP A 504 28.15 4.02 -41.42
CA TRP A 504 28.13 2.57 -41.58
C TRP A 504 27.17 1.90 -40.59
N SER A 505 27.17 2.32 -39.33
CA SER A 505 26.28 1.78 -38.28
C SER A 505 24.81 2.09 -38.54
N ALA A 506 24.50 3.27 -39.08
CA ALA A 506 23.15 3.65 -39.51
C ALA A 506 22.55 2.74 -40.60
N VAL A 507 23.40 2.17 -41.47
CA VAL A 507 22.99 1.31 -42.59
C VAL A 507 23.04 -0.17 -42.23
N ASN A 508 24.10 -0.63 -41.56
CA ASN A 508 24.37 -2.05 -41.38
C ASN A 508 23.73 -2.64 -40.11
N ARG A 509 23.49 -1.82 -39.08
CA ARG A 509 22.90 -2.24 -37.79
C ARG A 509 23.60 -3.46 -37.14
N VAL A 510 24.90 -3.62 -37.40
CA VAL A 510 25.74 -4.71 -36.88
C VAL A 510 26.42 -4.31 -35.58
N GLY A 511 26.35 -5.18 -34.57
CA GLY A 511 27.08 -5.07 -33.31
C GLY A 511 28.55 -5.47 -33.41
N ARG A 512 29.34 -5.09 -32.40
CA ARG A 512 30.73 -5.54 -32.20
C ARG A 512 30.91 -7.07 -32.18
N ASP A 513 29.87 -7.82 -31.85
CA ASP A 513 29.86 -9.29 -31.89
C ASP A 513 29.55 -9.87 -33.28
N GLY A 514 29.40 -9.01 -34.30
CA GLY A 514 29.13 -9.37 -35.68
C GLY A 514 27.66 -9.66 -36.00
N LYS A 515 26.73 -9.50 -35.04
CA LYS A 515 25.30 -9.78 -35.25
C LYS A 515 24.53 -8.53 -35.70
N VAL A 516 23.59 -8.70 -36.63
CA VAL A 516 22.62 -7.66 -37.02
C VAL A 516 21.52 -7.57 -35.96
N VAL A 517 21.08 -6.35 -35.63
CA VAL A 517 20.03 -6.09 -34.63
C VAL A 517 18.93 -5.20 -35.21
N GLY A 518 17.70 -5.71 -35.22
CA GLY A 518 16.62 -5.19 -36.08
C GLY A 518 17.03 -5.29 -37.56
N PRO A 519 16.99 -6.49 -38.16
CA PRO A 519 17.34 -6.70 -39.58
C PRO A 519 16.21 -6.34 -40.55
N GLU A 520 14.99 -6.16 -40.02
CA GLU A 520 13.81 -5.61 -40.69
C GLU A 520 13.80 -4.09 -40.51
#